data_AF-A0AA38RVH2-F1
#
_entry.id   AF-A0AA38RVH2-F1
#
_cell.length_a   1.000
_cell.length_b   1.000
_cell.length_c   1.000
_cell.angle_alpha   90.00
_cell.angle_beta   90.00
_cell.angle_gamma   90.00
#
_symmetry.space_group_name_H-M   'P 1'
#
loop_
_entity.id
_entity.type
_entity.pdbx_description
1 polymer ?
#
loop_
_entity_poly.entity_id
_entity_poly.type
_entity_poly.pdbx_seq_one_letter_code
_entity_poly.pdbx_strand_id
1 'polypeptide(L)'
;MRPGFCLLTCFLFLVYKLGALAAAPRFLDQHPLSASDHASSTSISLSLFAELERLARLVDITYCVGTTGVSPPFSCASRCKDFPSLQLASTWNTGVLMSDSCGYIAVDHGDEHHEGAIIVAFRGTYSITNTVVDLSTVPQEYVPYPEPDQDEAGGENPGREHKCANCTVHMGFLDSWRQARRLVLPVLKDVRGKHPSYPIHLVGHSLGGAVAALAALELKVSLGWDDLMVTTFGEPRVGNDGFVSFLDKVLGLNEDGSYDPDLERRIYRRVTHADDPVPLLPLWEWGYRPHAGEIFITKAELPPEPQDLRLCRGDSDERCSGGAEGEYAAVMLGALLRGEEDEADVEGWTRRLRGFPPRLKLWQLFFAHRDYFWRLGLCVPGGDPADWGRGRYNLTLQGAGEL
;
A
#
# COMPACT_ATOMS: atom_id res chain seq x y z
N MET A 1 -24.81 67.73 28.16
CA MET A 1 -23.51 68.31 28.58
C MET A 1 -22.69 67.19 29.23
N ARG A 2 -21.60 66.76 28.59
CA ARG A 2 -20.46 66.03 29.23
C ARG A 2 -19.58 67.06 29.98
N PRO A 3 -18.52 66.75 30.77
CA PRO A 3 -17.68 65.53 30.94
C PRO A 3 -17.37 65.23 32.44
N GLY A 4 -16.45 64.38 32.93
CA GLY A 4 -15.24 63.68 32.46
C GLY A 4 -14.80 62.59 33.48
N PHE A 5 -14.11 61.51 33.11
CA PHE A 5 -12.65 61.31 32.90
C PHE A 5 -11.75 61.32 34.17
N CYS A 6 -11.16 60.14 34.49
CA CYS A 6 -9.76 59.86 34.93
C CYS A 6 -9.71 58.57 35.78
N LEU A 7 -9.14 57.45 35.32
CA LEU A 7 -7.70 57.07 35.21
C LEU A 7 -7.01 56.67 36.53
N LEU A 8 -6.67 55.37 36.58
CA LEU A 8 -5.34 54.78 36.87
C LEU A 8 -4.89 54.51 38.33
N THR A 9 -4.58 53.21 38.57
CA THR A 9 -3.49 52.61 39.38
C THR A 9 -3.41 52.77 40.90
N CYS A 10 -3.38 51.65 41.65
CA CYS A 10 -2.15 51.08 42.28
C CYS A 10 -2.41 49.88 43.24
N PHE A 11 -1.76 48.75 42.92
CA PHE A 11 -0.91 47.88 43.77
C PHE A 11 -1.31 47.40 45.19
N LEU A 12 -1.30 46.05 45.31
CA LEU A 12 -0.84 45.17 46.41
C LEU A 12 -1.44 45.25 47.82
N PHE A 13 -2.05 44.14 48.27
CA PHE A 13 -2.01 43.48 49.59
C PHE A 13 -2.99 42.27 49.49
N LEU A 14 -2.81 41.05 49.98
CA LEU A 14 -1.83 40.37 50.81
C LEU A 14 -2.13 38.85 50.67
N VAL A 15 -1.07 38.05 50.68
CA VAL A 15 -1.03 36.57 50.74
C VAL A 15 -1.85 36.01 51.91
N TYR A 16 -2.55 34.88 51.74
CA TYR A 16 -2.72 33.74 52.68
C TYR A 16 -4.00 32.95 52.37
N LYS A 17 -3.89 31.78 51.71
CA LYS A 17 -4.71 30.58 52.01
C LYS A 17 -4.00 29.32 51.50
N LEU A 18 -3.24 28.70 52.41
CA LEU A 18 -2.80 27.31 52.35
C LEU A 18 -3.37 26.62 53.59
N GLY A 19 -4.02 25.47 53.42
CA GLY A 19 -4.32 24.55 54.52
C GLY A 19 -5.77 24.04 54.57
N ALA A 20 -6.03 22.91 53.92
CA ALA A 20 -6.78 21.78 54.48
C ALA A 20 -6.74 20.61 53.48
N LEU A 21 -5.75 19.73 53.66
CA LEU A 21 -5.71 18.38 53.08
C LEU A 21 -6.73 17.51 53.81
N ALA A 22 -7.76 17.03 53.10
CA ALA A 22 -8.56 15.90 53.54
C ALA A 22 -8.06 14.65 52.82
N ALA A 23 -7.38 13.77 53.54
CA ALA A 23 -6.94 12.46 53.05
C ALA A 23 -8.15 11.51 53.00
N ALA A 24 -8.55 11.12 51.78
CA ALA A 24 -9.45 9.98 51.57
C ALA A 24 -8.60 8.70 51.42
N PRO A 25 -9.00 7.57 52.04
CA PRO A 25 -8.25 6.33 51.93
C PRO A 25 -8.42 5.75 50.53
N ARG A 26 -7.31 5.52 49.82
CA ARG A 26 -7.28 4.68 48.62
C ARG A 26 -7.41 3.23 49.07
N PHE A 27 -8.60 2.65 48.90
CA PHE A 27 -8.77 1.21 48.91
C PHE A 27 -8.02 0.64 47.69
N LEU A 28 -7.09 -0.28 47.97
CA LEU A 28 -6.46 -1.13 46.99
C LEU A 28 -7.50 -2.16 46.54
N ASP A 29 -8.20 -1.90 45.43
CA ASP A 29 -8.92 -2.97 44.74
C ASP A 29 -7.91 -3.79 43.94
N GLN A 30 -7.45 -4.87 44.56
CA GLN A 30 -6.83 -6.00 43.87
C GLN A 30 -7.95 -6.79 43.19
N HIS A 31 -8.26 -6.46 41.94
CA HIS A 31 -9.06 -7.35 41.11
C HIS A 31 -8.22 -8.56 40.64
N PRO A 32 -8.79 -9.77 40.63
CA PRO A 32 -8.04 -11.01 40.48
C PRO A 32 -7.53 -11.19 39.04
N LEU A 33 -6.39 -11.87 38.94
CA LEU A 33 -5.87 -12.48 37.71
C LEU A 33 -6.99 -13.27 37.01
N SER A 34 -7.61 -12.67 36.00
CA SER A 34 -8.42 -13.41 35.03
C SER A 34 -7.47 -14.02 34.00
N ALA A 35 -7.09 -15.27 34.26
CA ALA A 35 -6.49 -16.14 33.28
C ALA A 35 -7.50 -16.42 32.15
N SER A 36 -7.43 -15.63 31.07
CA SER A 36 -7.60 -16.11 29.69
C SER A 36 -7.37 -14.97 28.69
N ASP A 37 -6.20 -14.32 28.74
CA ASP A 37 -5.64 -13.81 27.49
C ASP A 37 -5.16 -15.03 26.72
N HIS A 38 -6.05 -15.62 25.91
CA HIS A 38 -5.56 -16.32 24.74
C HIS A 38 -4.79 -15.28 23.93
N ALA A 39 -3.47 -15.27 24.11
CA ALA A 39 -2.54 -14.78 23.11
C ALA A 39 -2.82 -15.58 21.83
N SER A 40 -3.84 -15.15 21.08
CA SER A 40 -4.06 -15.54 19.69
C SER A 40 -2.75 -15.25 19.01
N SER A 41 -2.05 -16.28 18.51
CA SER A 41 -0.80 -16.09 17.80
C SER A 41 -1.03 -15.07 16.69
N THR A 42 -0.48 -13.87 16.86
CA THR A 42 -0.62 -12.74 15.93
C THR A 42 0.19 -12.92 14.65
N SER A 43 0.84 -14.08 14.46
CA SER A 43 1.62 -14.46 13.29
C SER A 43 0.73 -15.04 12.20
N ILE A 44 1.01 -14.69 10.95
CA ILE A 44 0.34 -15.29 9.80
C ILE A 44 0.79 -16.74 9.55
N SER A 45 0.01 -17.49 8.77
CA SER A 45 0.41 -18.83 8.32
C SER A 45 1.67 -18.82 7.46
N LEU A 46 2.43 -19.92 7.52
CA LEU A 46 3.61 -20.11 6.67
C LEU A 46 3.25 -20.12 5.18
N SER A 47 2.05 -20.59 4.83
CA SER A 47 1.53 -20.56 3.46
C SER A 47 1.31 -19.14 2.96
N LEU A 48 0.65 -18.29 3.75
CA LEU A 48 0.44 -16.89 3.39
C LEU A 48 1.79 -16.17 3.28
N PHE A 49 2.69 -16.39 4.24
CA PHE A 49 4.03 -15.80 4.20
C PHE A 49 4.79 -16.20 2.91
N ALA A 50 4.77 -17.49 2.55
CA ALA A 50 5.41 -18.00 1.33
C ALA A 50 4.79 -17.37 0.06
N GLU A 51 3.47 -17.21 0.04
CA GLU A 51 2.77 -16.60 -1.07
C GLU A 51 3.14 -15.12 -1.22
N LEU A 52 3.11 -14.34 -0.13
CA LEU A 52 3.49 -12.92 -0.15
C LEU A 52 4.95 -12.73 -0.59
N GLU A 53 5.87 -13.57 -0.10
CA GLU A 53 7.28 -13.56 -0.52
C GLU A 53 7.44 -13.87 -2.02
N ARG A 54 6.70 -14.87 -2.52
CA ARG A 54 6.68 -15.24 -3.94
C ARG A 54 6.20 -14.06 -4.80
N LEU A 55 5.11 -13.43 -4.39
CA LEU A 55 4.52 -12.29 -5.10
C LEU A 55 5.44 -11.05 -5.05
N ALA A 56 6.17 -10.85 -3.95
CA ALA A 56 7.19 -9.79 -3.86
C ALA A 56 8.32 -9.99 -4.89
N ARG A 57 8.78 -11.23 -5.10
CA ARG A 57 9.76 -11.52 -6.15
C ARG A 57 9.19 -11.38 -7.57
N LEU A 58 7.91 -11.71 -7.79
CA LEU A 58 7.24 -11.51 -9.08
C LEU A 58 7.07 -10.02 -9.40
N VAL A 59 6.64 -9.20 -8.44
CA VAL A 59 6.49 -7.76 -8.66
C VAL A 59 7.83 -7.07 -8.88
N ASP A 60 8.93 -7.54 -8.27
CA ASP A 60 10.28 -7.02 -8.53
C ASP A 60 10.69 -7.19 -10.01
N ILE A 61 10.30 -8.28 -10.66
CA ILE A 61 10.59 -8.53 -12.08
C ILE A 61 9.99 -7.45 -12.99
N THR A 62 8.91 -6.78 -12.58
CA THR A 62 8.32 -5.68 -13.36
C THR A 62 9.31 -4.53 -13.60
N TYR A 63 10.31 -4.36 -12.73
CA TYR A 63 11.36 -3.34 -12.90
C TYR A 63 12.36 -3.65 -14.01
N CYS A 64 12.36 -4.87 -14.54
CA CYS A 64 13.04 -5.24 -15.78
C CYS A 64 12.30 -4.75 -17.03
N VAL A 65 10.99 -4.55 -16.96
CA VAL A 65 10.19 -4.08 -18.08
C VAL A 65 10.50 -2.60 -18.35
N GLY A 66 10.92 -2.30 -19.59
CA GLY A 66 11.38 -0.97 -19.99
C GLY A 66 12.88 -0.70 -19.79
N THR A 67 13.62 -1.62 -19.18
CA THR A 67 15.09 -1.54 -19.05
C THR A 67 15.76 -2.69 -19.82
N THR A 68 16.10 -3.79 -19.16
CA THR A 68 16.70 -4.97 -19.80
C THR A 68 15.66 -5.86 -20.50
N GLY A 69 14.38 -5.70 -20.14
CA GLY A 69 13.26 -6.47 -20.66
C GLY A 69 13.02 -7.80 -19.94
N VAL A 70 11.85 -8.38 -20.26
CA VAL A 70 11.46 -9.76 -19.95
C VAL A 70 11.08 -10.41 -21.26
N SER A 71 11.57 -11.62 -21.52
CA SER A 71 11.44 -12.33 -22.80
C SER A 71 10.86 -13.73 -22.63
N PRO A 72 10.20 -14.31 -23.65
CA PRO A 72 9.73 -15.69 -23.60
C PRO A 72 10.88 -16.70 -23.43
N PRO A 73 10.68 -17.85 -22.76
CA PRO A 73 9.43 -18.28 -22.12
C PRO A 73 9.12 -17.48 -20.85
N PHE A 74 10.09 -17.19 -19.98
CA PHE A 74 9.99 -16.16 -18.92
C PHE A 74 11.42 -15.89 -18.43
N SER A 75 12.14 -15.01 -19.11
CA SER A 75 13.58 -14.80 -18.94
C SER A 75 13.90 -13.31 -18.79
N CYS A 76 14.73 -12.98 -17.80
CA CYS A 76 15.17 -11.62 -17.48
C CYS A 76 16.50 -11.63 -16.71
N ALA A 77 17.09 -10.45 -16.49
CA ALA A 77 18.32 -10.28 -15.72
C ALA A 77 18.12 -10.48 -14.20
N SER A 78 16.89 -10.29 -13.70
CA SER A 78 16.53 -10.51 -12.29
C SER A 78 16.17 -11.99 -12.03
N ARG A 79 15.09 -12.24 -11.28
CA ARG A 79 14.74 -13.52 -10.67
C ARG A 79 13.86 -14.43 -11.52
N CYS A 80 13.72 -14.20 -12.84
CA CYS A 80 12.85 -15.03 -13.68
C CYS A 80 13.17 -16.53 -13.63
N LYS A 81 14.44 -16.90 -13.38
CA LYS A 81 14.88 -18.30 -13.21
C LYS A 81 14.29 -19.00 -11.98
N ASP A 82 13.79 -18.26 -11.00
CA ASP A 82 13.09 -18.81 -9.84
C ASP A 82 11.68 -19.32 -10.17
N PHE A 83 11.19 -19.03 -11.38
CA PHE A 83 9.80 -19.22 -11.79
C PHE A 83 9.70 -20.07 -13.07
N PRO A 84 10.14 -21.35 -13.04
CA PRO A 84 10.18 -22.20 -14.23
C PRO A 84 8.79 -22.56 -14.78
N SER A 85 7.74 -22.47 -13.96
CA SER A 85 6.34 -22.72 -14.35
C SER A 85 5.71 -21.55 -15.11
N LEU A 86 6.34 -20.35 -15.10
CA LEU A 86 5.79 -19.17 -15.73
C LEU A 86 6.10 -19.09 -17.23
N GLN A 87 5.11 -18.65 -17.99
CA GLN A 87 5.21 -18.34 -19.41
C GLN A 87 4.69 -16.92 -19.67
N LEU A 88 5.53 -16.08 -20.26
CA LEU A 88 5.25 -14.71 -20.63
C LEU A 88 4.21 -14.68 -21.76
N ALA A 89 3.08 -14.02 -21.51
CA ALA A 89 2.09 -13.72 -22.52
C ALA A 89 2.40 -12.39 -23.21
N SER A 90 2.69 -11.33 -22.43
CA SER A 90 3.03 -10.01 -22.96
C SER A 90 3.74 -9.14 -21.93
N THR A 91 4.43 -8.10 -22.40
CA THR A 91 4.89 -6.97 -21.59
C THR A 91 4.31 -5.69 -22.16
N TRP A 92 4.12 -4.68 -21.31
CA TRP A 92 3.76 -3.34 -21.77
C TRP A 92 4.63 -2.29 -21.10
N ASN A 93 4.85 -1.19 -21.82
CA ASN A 93 5.49 0.02 -21.35
C ASN A 93 4.86 1.16 -22.14
N THR A 94 4.14 2.05 -21.45
CA THR A 94 3.53 3.22 -22.11
C THR A 94 4.55 4.34 -22.36
N GLY A 95 5.69 4.33 -21.67
CA GLY A 95 6.77 5.29 -21.81
C GLY A 95 6.52 6.62 -21.08
N VAL A 96 7.58 7.44 -21.01
CA VAL A 96 7.62 8.69 -20.22
C VAL A 96 6.58 9.71 -20.67
N LEU A 97 6.19 9.66 -21.95
CA LEU A 97 5.17 10.54 -22.54
C LEU A 97 3.73 10.17 -22.15
N MET A 98 3.50 8.98 -21.61
CA MET A 98 2.18 8.36 -21.43
C MET A 98 2.04 7.77 -20.01
N SER A 99 2.36 8.60 -19.00
CA SER A 99 2.28 8.33 -17.55
C SER A 99 2.93 7.05 -17.01
N ASP A 100 3.94 6.52 -17.72
CA ASP A 100 4.91 5.51 -17.25
C ASP A 100 4.34 4.21 -16.63
N SER A 101 3.19 3.71 -17.13
CA SER A 101 2.71 2.37 -16.74
C SER A 101 3.50 1.27 -17.44
N CYS A 102 4.07 0.37 -16.65
CA CYS A 102 4.83 -0.79 -17.12
C CYS A 102 4.42 -2.05 -16.38
N GLY A 103 4.55 -3.19 -17.05
CA GLY A 103 4.27 -4.48 -16.42
C GLY A 103 4.29 -5.64 -17.39
N TYR A 104 3.84 -6.79 -16.91
CA TYR A 104 3.75 -8.00 -17.73
C TYR A 104 2.52 -8.85 -17.37
N ILE A 105 2.10 -9.66 -18.34
CA ILE A 105 1.14 -10.74 -18.15
C ILE A 105 1.90 -12.05 -18.35
N ALA A 106 1.80 -12.96 -17.38
CA ALA A 106 2.37 -14.29 -17.47
C ALA A 106 1.34 -15.34 -17.01
N VAL A 107 1.43 -16.54 -17.58
CA VAL A 107 0.66 -17.71 -17.16
C VAL A 107 1.58 -18.57 -16.30
N ASP A 108 1.23 -18.74 -15.03
CA ASP A 108 1.84 -19.72 -14.14
C ASP A 108 1.11 -21.04 -14.29
N HIS A 109 1.78 -22.08 -14.76
CA HIS A 109 1.17 -23.40 -14.94
C HIS A 109 1.06 -24.21 -13.64
N GLY A 110 1.48 -23.65 -12.51
CA GLY A 110 1.51 -24.37 -11.25
C GLY A 110 2.64 -25.41 -11.19
N ASP A 111 2.72 -26.10 -10.07
CA ASP A 111 3.49 -27.33 -9.91
C ASP A 111 2.80 -28.25 -8.89
N GLU A 112 3.50 -29.25 -8.35
CA GLU A 112 2.94 -30.17 -7.36
C GLU A 112 2.54 -29.50 -6.02
N HIS A 113 2.97 -28.25 -5.79
CA HIS A 113 2.81 -27.53 -4.53
C HIS A 113 1.96 -26.25 -4.63
N HIS A 114 1.62 -25.78 -5.84
CA HIS A 114 0.69 -24.65 -6.03
C HIS A 114 -0.11 -24.76 -7.33
N GLU A 115 -1.34 -24.24 -7.31
CA GLU A 115 -2.23 -24.20 -8.48
C GLU A 115 -1.77 -23.16 -9.52
N GLY A 116 -2.15 -23.37 -10.79
CA GLY A 116 -1.87 -22.42 -11.86
C GLY A 116 -2.68 -21.14 -11.75
N ALA A 117 -2.12 -20.03 -12.23
CA ALA A 117 -2.73 -18.71 -12.17
C ALA A 117 -2.32 -17.83 -13.37
N ILE A 118 -3.11 -16.81 -13.68
CA ILE A 118 -2.74 -15.74 -14.62
C ILE A 118 -2.22 -14.57 -13.80
N ILE A 119 -0.93 -14.26 -13.93
CA ILE A 119 -0.27 -13.15 -13.23
C ILE A 119 -0.31 -11.91 -14.10
N VAL A 120 -0.84 -10.81 -13.55
CA VAL A 120 -0.78 -9.47 -14.14
C VAL A 120 -0.05 -8.57 -13.16
N ALA A 121 1.19 -8.24 -13.48
CA ALA A 121 2.08 -7.53 -12.56
C ALA A 121 2.34 -6.09 -13.04
N PHE A 122 2.13 -5.12 -12.15
CA PHE A 122 2.27 -3.68 -12.40
C PHE A 122 3.49 -3.12 -11.67
N ARG A 123 4.34 -2.41 -12.42
CA ARG A 123 5.52 -1.73 -11.89
C ARG A 123 5.14 -0.41 -11.21
N GLY A 124 5.89 -0.04 -10.18
CA GLY A 124 5.93 1.34 -9.68
C GLY A 124 6.81 2.27 -10.52
N THR A 125 6.90 3.52 -10.09
CA THR A 125 7.78 4.54 -10.69
C THR A 125 9.26 4.27 -10.34
N TYR A 126 10.20 4.58 -11.24
CA TYR A 126 11.64 4.48 -10.93
C TYR A 126 12.11 5.55 -9.91
N SER A 127 11.49 6.73 -9.93
CA SER A 127 11.79 7.82 -9.01
C SER A 127 10.80 7.86 -7.84
N ILE A 128 10.96 6.90 -6.92
CA ILE A 128 10.16 6.81 -5.69
C ILE A 128 10.29 8.10 -4.87
N THR A 129 11.48 8.72 -4.80
CA THR A 129 11.68 9.99 -4.09
C THR A 129 10.82 11.11 -4.68
N ASN A 130 10.77 11.23 -6.01
CA ASN A 130 9.86 12.20 -6.65
C ASN A 130 8.41 11.82 -6.39
N THR A 131 8.06 10.53 -6.42
CA THR A 131 6.70 10.07 -6.12
C THR A 131 6.27 10.47 -4.71
N VAL A 132 7.14 10.29 -3.70
CA VAL A 132 6.87 10.74 -2.33
C VAL A 132 6.70 12.26 -2.27
N VAL A 133 7.56 13.02 -2.95
CA VAL A 133 7.45 14.49 -3.03
C VAL A 133 6.13 14.89 -3.70
N ASP A 134 5.81 14.35 -4.87
CA ASP A 134 4.63 14.70 -5.66
C ASP A 134 3.33 14.37 -4.91
N LEU A 135 3.26 13.21 -4.27
CA LEU A 135 2.10 12.77 -3.49
C LEU A 135 1.96 13.49 -2.14
N SER A 136 2.98 14.20 -1.67
CA SER A 136 2.98 14.84 -0.35
C SER A 136 3.06 16.37 -0.38
N THR A 137 3.43 16.96 -1.52
CA THR A 137 3.61 18.41 -1.66
C THR A 137 2.62 19.06 -2.61
N VAL A 138 2.05 18.30 -3.55
CA VAL A 138 1.09 18.82 -4.53
C VAL A 138 -0.27 18.18 -4.27
N PRO A 139 -1.33 18.95 -3.97
CA PRO A 139 -2.69 18.43 -3.94
C PRO A 139 -3.06 17.91 -5.33
N GLN A 140 -3.04 16.59 -5.50
CA GLN A 140 -3.31 15.95 -6.78
C GLN A 140 -4.81 15.96 -7.08
N GLU A 141 -5.15 16.19 -8.35
CA GLU A 141 -6.54 16.34 -8.78
C GLU A 141 -7.34 15.05 -8.54
N TYR A 142 -8.51 15.22 -7.94
CA TYR A 142 -9.52 14.19 -7.80
C TYR A 142 -10.42 14.18 -9.01
N VAL A 143 -10.49 13.05 -9.70
CA VAL A 143 -11.41 12.85 -10.83
C VAL A 143 -12.53 11.88 -10.43
N PRO A 144 -13.77 12.09 -10.92
CA PRO A 144 -14.89 11.19 -10.65
C PRO A 144 -14.56 9.74 -11.06
N TYR A 145 -15.06 8.77 -10.32
CA TYR A 145 -14.95 7.35 -10.66
C TYR A 145 -16.33 6.67 -10.77
N PRO A 146 -16.59 5.88 -11.83
CA PRO A 146 -15.82 5.79 -13.07
C PRO A 146 -16.03 7.07 -13.89
N GLU A 147 -14.97 7.67 -14.41
CA GLU A 147 -15.14 8.79 -15.35
C GLU A 147 -15.54 8.21 -16.72
N PRO A 148 -16.63 8.73 -17.34
CA PRO A 148 -17.15 8.19 -18.59
C PRO A 148 -16.10 8.27 -19.69
N ASP A 149 -15.81 7.14 -20.34
CA ASP A 149 -14.96 7.10 -21.53
C ASP A 149 -15.62 7.97 -22.61
N GLN A 150 -14.97 9.08 -23.01
CA GLN A 150 -15.50 10.01 -24.03
C GLN A 150 -15.66 9.36 -25.42
N ASP A 151 -15.09 8.16 -25.62
CA ASP A 151 -15.09 7.42 -26.87
C ASP A 151 -16.14 6.28 -26.94
N GLU A 152 -16.85 5.99 -25.85
CA GLU A 152 -17.91 4.95 -25.82
C GLU A 152 -19.28 5.57 -26.12
N ALA A 153 -19.43 6.11 -27.34
CA ALA A 153 -20.73 6.41 -27.90
C ALA A 153 -21.50 5.10 -28.18
N GLY A 154 -22.12 4.54 -27.13
CA GLY A 154 -23.13 3.47 -27.28
C GLY A 154 -22.83 2.11 -26.65
N GLY A 155 -21.81 1.98 -25.78
CA GLY A 155 -21.57 0.76 -25.01
C GLY A 155 -22.55 0.63 -23.82
N GLU A 156 -23.09 -0.57 -23.60
CA GLU A 156 -24.00 -0.86 -22.48
C GLU A 156 -23.38 -0.43 -21.14
N ASN A 157 -24.12 0.39 -20.37
CA ASN A 157 -23.74 0.74 -19.01
C ASN A 157 -23.37 -0.53 -18.23
N PRO A 158 -22.20 -0.60 -17.57
CA PRO A 158 -21.89 -1.72 -16.69
C PRO A 158 -23.04 -1.87 -15.69
N GLY A 159 -23.46 -3.12 -15.46
CA GLY A 159 -24.71 -3.47 -14.81
C GLY A 159 -25.05 -2.59 -13.61
N ARG A 160 -26.33 -2.20 -13.49
CA ARG A 160 -26.91 -1.26 -12.50
C ARG A 160 -26.57 -1.54 -11.02
N GLU A 161 -25.85 -2.61 -10.71
CA GLU A 161 -25.57 -3.14 -9.38
C GLU A 161 -24.38 -2.44 -8.67
N HIS A 162 -23.37 -1.99 -9.42
CA HIS A 162 -22.16 -1.37 -8.84
C HIS A 162 -22.09 0.12 -9.14
N LYS A 163 -22.96 0.92 -8.52
CA LYS A 163 -22.86 2.39 -8.57
C LYS A 163 -21.93 2.91 -7.47
N CYS A 164 -20.92 3.65 -7.88
CA CYS A 164 -20.04 4.40 -7.00
C CYS A 164 -20.64 5.79 -6.75
N ALA A 165 -20.98 6.12 -5.50
CA ALA A 165 -21.57 7.41 -5.14
C ALA A 165 -20.50 8.30 -4.48
N ASN A 166 -20.35 9.54 -4.97
CA ASN A 166 -19.34 10.49 -4.49
C ASN A 166 -17.91 9.90 -4.51
N CYS A 167 -17.60 9.11 -5.53
CA CYS A 167 -16.30 8.47 -5.65
C CYS A 167 -15.36 9.33 -6.48
N THR A 168 -14.20 9.62 -5.91
CA THR A 168 -13.13 10.30 -6.60
C THR A 168 -11.81 9.58 -6.36
N VAL A 169 -10.99 9.53 -7.40
CA VAL A 169 -9.67 8.87 -7.40
C VAL A 169 -8.59 9.85 -7.82
N HIS A 170 -7.35 9.53 -7.47
CA HIS A 170 -6.19 10.27 -7.93
C HIS A 170 -6.09 10.22 -9.46
N MET A 171 -6.10 11.38 -10.13
CA MET A 171 -6.05 11.51 -11.59
C MET A 171 -4.92 10.69 -12.22
N GLY A 172 -3.69 10.85 -11.72
CA GLY A 172 -2.52 10.12 -12.26
C GLY A 172 -2.64 8.59 -12.21
N PHE A 173 -3.22 8.01 -11.15
CA PHE A 173 -3.40 6.56 -11.06
C PHE A 173 -4.46 6.09 -12.06
N LEU A 174 -5.56 6.85 -12.21
CA LEU A 174 -6.59 6.55 -13.20
C LEU A 174 -6.06 6.64 -14.63
N ASP A 175 -5.29 7.68 -14.94
CA ASP A 175 -4.70 7.86 -16.26
C ASP A 175 -3.68 6.76 -16.59
N SER A 176 -2.85 6.35 -15.63
CA SER A 176 -1.94 5.22 -15.81
C SER A 176 -2.70 3.91 -16.06
N TRP A 177 -3.81 3.66 -15.35
CA TRP A 177 -4.66 2.50 -15.65
C TRP A 177 -5.32 2.60 -17.03
N ARG A 178 -5.89 3.75 -17.41
CA ARG A 178 -6.53 3.96 -18.72
C ARG A 178 -5.61 3.70 -19.90
N GLN A 179 -4.35 4.09 -19.77
CA GLN A 179 -3.36 3.85 -20.81
C GLN A 179 -2.93 2.37 -20.83
N ALA A 180 -2.74 1.76 -19.66
CA ALA A 180 -2.40 0.34 -19.55
C ALA A 180 -3.53 -0.57 -20.06
N ARG A 181 -4.80 -0.30 -19.72
CA ARG A 181 -5.94 -1.19 -20.04
C ARG A 181 -6.12 -1.42 -21.54
N ARG A 182 -5.74 -0.45 -22.39
CA ARG A 182 -5.76 -0.59 -23.86
C ARG A 182 -4.82 -1.70 -24.35
N LEU A 183 -3.72 -1.95 -23.64
CA LEU A 183 -2.73 -2.98 -23.94
C LEU A 183 -2.98 -4.27 -23.14
N VAL A 184 -3.44 -4.14 -21.89
CA VAL A 184 -3.63 -5.25 -20.94
C VAL A 184 -4.89 -6.05 -21.24
N LEU A 185 -6.06 -5.40 -21.39
CA LEU A 185 -7.35 -6.10 -21.48
C LEU A 185 -7.46 -7.04 -22.69
N PRO A 186 -7.00 -6.68 -23.91
CA PRO A 186 -7.07 -7.61 -25.05
C PRO A 186 -6.27 -8.89 -24.82
N VAL A 187 -5.05 -8.77 -24.29
CA VAL A 187 -4.18 -9.91 -24.00
C VAL A 187 -4.75 -10.74 -22.84
N LEU A 188 -5.22 -10.07 -21.78
CA LEU A 188 -5.79 -10.76 -20.62
C LEU A 188 -7.04 -11.56 -20.99
N LYS A 189 -7.91 -11.02 -21.85
CA LYS A 189 -9.09 -11.74 -22.37
C LYS A 189 -8.69 -12.97 -23.19
N ASP A 190 -7.68 -12.87 -24.04
CA ASP A 190 -7.15 -14.02 -24.81
C ASP A 190 -6.56 -15.10 -23.89
N VAL A 191 -5.75 -14.70 -22.91
CA VAL A 191 -5.15 -15.63 -21.93
C VAL A 191 -6.21 -16.29 -21.07
N ARG A 192 -7.20 -15.54 -20.54
CA ARG A 192 -8.32 -16.11 -19.76
C ARG A 192 -9.18 -17.06 -20.60
N GLY A 193 -9.36 -16.79 -21.90
CA GLY A 193 -10.04 -17.70 -22.82
C GLY A 193 -9.33 -19.05 -22.98
N LYS A 194 -7.99 -19.07 -22.90
CA LYS A 194 -7.16 -20.29 -22.95
C LYS A 194 -7.06 -21.00 -21.60
N HIS A 195 -7.16 -20.25 -20.50
CA HIS A 195 -7.04 -20.75 -19.13
C HIS A 195 -8.25 -20.34 -18.27
N PRO A 196 -9.47 -20.84 -18.58
CA PRO A 196 -10.70 -20.36 -17.94
C PRO A 196 -10.82 -20.72 -16.45
N SER A 197 -10.07 -21.73 -15.99
CA SER A 197 -10.04 -22.18 -14.60
C SER A 197 -8.92 -21.57 -13.75
N TYR A 198 -8.05 -20.74 -14.34
CA TYR A 198 -6.91 -20.17 -13.61
C TYR A 198 -7.30 -18.84 -12.99
N PRO A 199 -7.20 -18.65 -11.66
CA PRO A 199 -7.42 -17.37 -11.01
C PRO A 199 -6.52 -16.28 -11.60
N ILE A 200 -7.00 -15.04 -11.58
CA ILE A 200 -6.20 -13.88 -12.01
C ILE A 200 -5.59 -13.23 -10.78
N HIS A 201 -4.26 -13.23 -10.72
CA HIS A 201 -3.49 -12.58 -9.66
C HIS A 201 -2.98 -11.23 -10.17
N LEU A 202 -3.53 -10.15 -9.61
CA LEU A 202 -3.09 -8.78 -9.83
C LEU A 202 -2.04 -8.44 -8.77
N VAL A 203 -0.83 -8.07 -9.19
CA VAL A 203 0.28 -7.78 -8.28
C VAL A 203 0.85 -6.42 -8.58
N GLY A 204 1.04 -5.56 -7.57
CA GLY A 204 1.54 -4.20 -7.79
C GLY A 204 2.43 -3.71 -6.66
N HIS A 205 3.44 -2.91 -6.99
CA HIS A 205 4.30 -2.25 -6.00
C HIS A 205 4.27 -0.74 -6.19
N SER A 206 4.27 0.03 -5.11
CA SER A 206 4.23 1.50 -5.14
C SER A 206 3.01 1.99 -5.95
N LEU A 207 3.21 2.93 -6.89
CA LEU A 207 2.18 3.36 -7.86
C LEU A 207 1.52 2.18 -8.61
N GLY A 208 2.26 1.10 -8.88
CA GLY A 208 1.73 -0.11 -9.50
C GLY A 208 0.65 -0.79 -8.64
N GLY A 209 0.69 -0.63 -7.31
CA GLY A 209 -0.37 -1.07 -6.40
C GLY A 209 -1.69 -0.33 -6.65
N ALA A 210 -1.63 1.00 -6.77
CA ALA A 210 -2.82 1.81 -7.06
C ALA A 210 -3.44 1.47 -8.43
N VAL A 211 -2.59 1.19 -9.43
CA VAL A 211 -3.05 0.73 -10.75
C VAL A 211 -3.67 -0.68 -10.66
N ALA A 212 -3.10 -1.58 -9.86
CA ALA A 212 -3.67 -2.90 -9.62
C ALA A 212 -5.04 -2.82 -8.94
N ALA A 213 -5.25 -1.88 -8.01
CA ALA A 213 -6.54 -1.62 -7.36
C ALA A 213 -7.62 -1.24 -8.38
N LEU A 214 -7.31 -0.27 -9.25
CA LEU A 214 -8.22 0.20 -10.30
C LEU A 214 -8.49 -0.89 -11.35
N ALA A 215 -7.47 -1.67 -11.71
CA ALA A 215 -7.63 -2.82 -12.59
C ALA A 215 -8.57 -3.87 -12.00
N ALA A 216 -8.40 -4.22 -10.72
CA ALA A 216 -9.26 -5.19 -10.02
C ALA A 216 -10.72 -4.78 -10.06
N LEU A 217 -11.01 -3.50 -9.79
CA LEU A 217 -12.37 -2.97 -9.86
C LEU A 217 -12.94 -3.05 -11.27
N GLU A 218 -12.17 -2.73 -12.31
CA GLU A 218 -12.66 -2.84 -13.70
C GLU A 218 -12.91 -4.30 -14.10
N LEU A 219 -12.02 -5.24 -13.73
CA LEU A 219 -12.24 -6.66 -14.01
C LEU A 219 -13.50 -7.19 -13.31
N LYS A 220 -13.73 -6.79 -12.06
CA LYS A 220 -14.90 -7.24 -11.31
C LYS A 220 -16.20 -6.57 -11.76
N VAL A 221 -16.21 -5.24 -11.86
CA VAL A 221 -17.42 -4.45 -12.13
C VAL A 221 -17.81 -4.47 -13.61
N SER A 222 -16.83 -4.33 -14.52
CA SER A 222 -17.10 -4.18 -15.95
C SER A 222 -17.07 -5.52 -16.69
N LEU A 223 -16.22 -6.46 -16.26
CA LEU A 223 -16.11 -7.78 -16.91
C LEU A 223 -16.78 -8.92 -16.15
N GLY A 224 -17.21 -8.70 -14.90
CA GLY A 224 -17.88 -9.71 -14.08
C GLY A 224 -16.95 -10.88 -13.71
N TRP A 225 -15.65 -10.63 -13.56
CA TRP A 225 -14.68 -11.65 -13.17
C TRP A 225 -14.50 -11.66 -11.65
N ASP A 226 -14.96 -12.73 -11.01
CA ASP A 226 -14.94 -12.87 -9.54
C ASP A 226 -13.70 -13.59 -9.00
N ASP A 227 -13.03 -14.36 -9.86
CA ASP A 227 -11.89 -15.22 -9.52
C ASP A 227 -10.57 -14.43 -9.57
N LEU A 228 -10.48 -13.45 -8.66
CA LEU A 228 -9.39 -12.50 -8.56
C LEU A 228 -8.67 -12.62 -7.21
N MET A 229 -7.35 -12.48 -7.24
CA MET A 229 -6.51 -12.22 -6.07
C MET A 229 -5.69 -10.97 -6.33
N VAL A 230 -5.68 -10.03 -5.39
CA VAL A 230 -4.94 -8.77 -5.51
C VAL A 230 -3.97 -8.66 -4.36
N THR A 231 -2.70 -8.52 -4.67
CA THR A 231 -1.65 -8.31 -3.67
C THR A 231 -0.82 -7.10 -4.04
N THR A 232 -0.82 -6.09 -3.19
CA THR A 232 -0.05 -4.87 -3.41
C THR A 232 0.98 -4.65 -2.32
N PHE A 233 2.08 -4.00 -2.66
CA PHE A 233 3.20 -3.71 -1.76
C PHE A 233 3.46 -2.21 -1.77
N GLY A 234 3.33 -1.54 -0.62
CA GLY A 234 3.54 -0.10 -0.53
C GLY A 234 2.52 0.70 -1.36
N GLU A 235 1.30 0.22 -1.47
CA GLU A 235 0.25 0.90 -2.23
C GLU A 235 -0.12 2.24 -1.57
N PRO A 236 -0.10 3.37 -2.31
CA PRO A 236 -0.61 4.65 -1.82
C PRO A 236 -2.13 4.68 -1.76
N ARG A 237 -2.71 5.57 -0.97
CA ARG A 237 -4.15 5.82 -0.94
C ARG A 237 -4.65 6.23 -2.33
N VAL A 238 -5.61 5.48 -2.85
CA VAL A 238 -6.04 5.60 -4.26
C VAL A 238 -7.11 6.67 -4.47
N GLY A 239 -8.01 6.85 -3.49
CA GLY A 239 -9.17 7.72 -3.63
C GLY A 239 -9.74 8.22 -2.31
N ASN A 240 -10.92 8.82 -2.40
CA ASN A 240 -11.64 9.35 -1.25
C ASN A 240 -12.45 8.26 -0.53
N ASP A 241 -13.10 8.65 0.57
CA ASP A 241 -13.96 7.79 1.39
C ASP A 241 -15.06 7.06 0.58
N GLY A 242 -15.69 7.74 -0.37
CA GLY A 242 -16.69 7.15 -1.25
C GLY A 242 -16.13 6.05 -2.15
N PHE A 243 -14.92 6.27 -2.69
CA PHE A 243 -14.21 5.28 -3.47
C PHE A 243 -13.77 4.09 -2.62
N VAL A 244 -13.21 4.32 -1.43
CA VAL A 244 -12.81 3.26 -0.48
C VAL A 244 -13.99 2.38 -0.12
N SER A 245 -15.10 2.99 0.33
CA SER A 245 -16.34 2.27 0.65
C SER A 245 -16.86 1.42 -0.52
N PHE A 246 -16.72 1.92 -1.74
CA PHE A 246 -17.10 1.18 -2.94
C PHE A 246 -16.14 0.02 -3.22
N LEU A 247 -14.83 0.24 -3.10
CA LEU A 247 -13.80 -0.77 -3.29
C LEU A 247 -14.00 -1.92 -2.29
N ASP A 248 -14.13 -1.61 -1.01
CA ASP A 248 -14.32 -2.60 0.04
C ASP A 248 -15.62 -3.37 -0.14
N LYS A 249 -16.69 -2.71 -0.61
CA LYS A 249 -17.94 -3.39 -0.96
C LYS A 249 -17.79 -4.34 -2.14
N VAL A 250 -17.21 -3.87 -3.25
CA VAL A 250 -17.05 -4.66 -4.48
C VAL A 250 -16.14 -5.86 -4.24
N LEU A 251 -15.10 -5.68 -3.43
CA LEU A 251 -14.11 -6.71 -3.15
C LEU A 251 -14.38 -7.50 -1.87
N GLY A 252 -15.47 -7.22 -1.16
CA GLY A 252 -15.86 -7.99 0.03
C GLY A 252 -14.89 -7.83 1.21
N LEU A 253 -14.36 -6.62 1.40
CA LEU A 253 -13.42 -6.28 2.48
C LEU A 253 -14.10 -5.65 3.70
N ASN A 254 -15.39 -5.29 3.59
CA ASN A 254 -16.17 -4.75 4.68
C ASN A 254 -16.30 -5.76 5.83
N GLU A 255 -16.05 -5.31 7.06
CA GLU A 255 -16.41 -6.05 8.27
C GLU A 255 -17.92 -5.88 8.49
N ASP A 256 -18.73 -6.83 8.02
CA ASP A 256 -20.20 -6.81 8.18
C ASP A 256 -20.67 -7.10 9.62
N GLY A 257 -19.79 -6.92 10.60
CA GLY A 257 -20.01 -7.28 12.00
C GLY A 257 -20.02 -8.78 12.25
N SER A 258 -19.92 -9.63 11.23
CA SER A 258 -19.50 -11.02 11.39
C SER A 258 -17.98 -11.03 11.48
N TYR A 259 -17.48 -11.68 12.53
CA TYR A 259 -16.06 -11.98 12.67
C TYR A 259 -15.60 -12.70 11.40
N ASP A 260 -14.80 -12.05 10.54
CA ASP A 260 -14.10 -12.74 9.46
C ASP A 260 -13.08 -13.67 10.12
N PRO A 261 -13.33 -15.00 10.15
CA PRO A 261 -12.50 -15.91 10.91
C PRO A 261 -11.16 -16.17 10.20
N ASP A 262 -11.00 -15.73 8.95
CA ASP A 262 -9.82 -16.03 8.16
C ASP A 262 -9.42 -14.83 7.28
N LEU A 263 -8.96 -13.76 7.95
CA LEU A 263 -8.37 -12.56 7.34
C LEU A 263 -7.28 -12.88 6.29
N GLU A 264 -6.69 -14.08 6.33
CA GLU A 264 -5.69 -14.54 5.35
C GLU A 264 -6.28 -14.87 3.97
N ARG A 265 -7.59 -15.15 3.89
CA ARG A 265 -8.30 -15.52 2.65
C ARG A 265 -8.88 -14.34 1.89
N ARG A 266 -8.66 -13.10 2.35
CA ARG A 266 -9.12 -11.90 1.67
C ARG A 266 -8.60 -11.88 0.22
N ILE A 267 -9.49 -11.53 -0.70
CA ILE A 267 -9.15 -11.40 -2.12
C ILE A 267 -8.23 -10.21 -2.41
N TYR A 268 -8.17 -9.25 -1.49
CA TYR A 268 -7.30 -8.08 -1.58
C TYR A 268 -6.40 -8.00 -0.35
N ARG A 269 -5.09 -7.96 -0.61
CA ARG A 269 -4.02 -7.97 0.40
C ARG A 269 -3.11 -6.78 0.15
N ARG A 270 -3.24 -5.74 0.97
CA ARG A 270 -2.42 -4.53 0.91
C ARG A 270 -1.26 -4.67 1.89
N VAL A 271 -0.10 -5.08 1.41
CA VAL A 271 1.10 -5.25 2.24
C VAL A 271 1.75 -3.88 2.47
N THR A 272 1.89 -3.51 3.73
CA THR A 272 2.54 -2.27 4.19
C THR A 272 3.76 -2.61 5.04
N HIS A 273 4.72 -1.69 5.14
CA HIS A 273 5.97 -1.89 5.88
C HIS A 273 6.19 -0.76 6.88
N ALA A 274 6.78 -1.07 8.03
CA ALA A 274 7.19 -0.08 9.02
C ALA A 274 8.08 1.01 8.38
N ASP A 275 7.88 2.27 8.72
CA ASP A 275 8.62 3.40 8.15
C ASP A 275 8.42 3.66 6.64
N ASP A 276 7.56 2.92 5.94
CA ASP A 276 7.18 3.26 4.56
C ASP A 276 6.15 4.41 4.57
N PRO A 277 6.48 5.59 4.02
CA PRO A 277 5.55 6.72 4.01
C PRO A 277 4.49 6.61 2.91
N VAL A 278 4.69 5.80 1.86
CA VAL A 278 3.83 5.82 0.66
C VAL A 278 2.40 5.37 0.96
N PRO A 279 2.15 4.30 1.75
CA PRO A 279 0.79 3.94 2.17
C PRO A 279 0.04 5.02 2.95
N LEU A 280 0.77 5.99 3.51
CA LEU A 280 0.21 7.12 4.25
C LEU A 280 -0.04 8.35 3.34
N LEU A 281 0.17 8.20 2.04
CA LEU A 281 0.05 9.25 1.04
C LEU A 281 -0.94 8.86 -0.07
N PRO A 282 -1.61 9.83 -0.72
CA PRO A 282 -1.65 11.24 -0.32
C PRO A 282 -2.38 11.44 1.00
N LEU A 283 -2.28 12.65 1.58
CA LEU A 283 -2.68 12.92 2.95
C LEU A 283 -4.20 12.88 3.20
N TRP A 284 -4.60 12.56 4.44
CA TRP A 284 -6.01 12.50 4.86
C TRP A 284 -6.68 13.88 4.83
N GLU A 285 -5.91 14.95 5.09
CA GLU A 285 -6.35 16.35 4.99
C GLU A 285 -6.76 16.72 3.56
N TRP A 286 -6.25 16.01 2.56
CA TRP A 286 -6.65 16.19 1.17
C TRP A 286 -7.85 15.33 0.78
N GLY A 287 -8.40 14.55 1.71
CA GLY A 287 -9.59 13.72 1.50
C GLY A 287 -9.29 12.26 1.14
N TYR A 288 -8.02 11.85 1.09
CA TYR A 288 -7.63 10.49 0.77
C TYR A 288 -7.85 9.58 1.97
N ARG A 289 -8.29 8.34 1.72
CA ARG A 289 -8.48 7.34 2.77
C ARG A 289 -7.78 6.04 2.38
N PRO A 290 -7.18 5.33 3.35
CA PRO A 290 -6.78 3.94 3.14
C PRO A 290 -8.04 3.08 3.02
N HIS A 291 -7.92 1.92 2.39
CA HIS A 291 -8.97 0.89 2.35
C HIS A 291 -8.53 -0.35 3.14
N ALA A 292 -9.47 -1.25 3.42
CA ALA A 292 -9.25 -2.47 4.19
C ALA A 292 -8.33 -3.49 3.47
N GLY A 293 -7.95 -4.55 4.19
CA GLY A 293 -7.10 -5.63 3.66
C GLY A 293 -5.60 -5.46 3.96
N GLU A 294 -5.25 -4.60 4.92
CA GLU A 294 -3.85 -4.37 5.27
C GLU A 294 -3.18 -5.58 5.95
N ILE A 295 -1.97 -5.90 5.50
CA ILE A 295 -1.02 -6.83 6.12
C ILE A 295 0.25 -6.04 6.41
N PHE A 296 0.52 -5.75 7.67
CA PHE A 296 1.61 -4.87 8.09
C PHE A 296 2.85 -5.66 8.50
N ILE A 297 3.98 -5.35 7.86
CA ILE A 297 5.32 -5.84 8.25
C ILE A 297 5.84 -4.91 9.35
N THR A 298 5.90 -5.41 10.58
CA THR A 298 6.28 -4.62 11.76
C THR A 298 7.79 -4.45 11.89
N LYS A 299 8.58 -5.35 11.31
CA LYS A 299 10.04 -5.32 11.38
C LYS A 299 10.60 -4.43 10.28
N ALA A 300 11.38 -3.42 10.67
CA ALA A 300 11.96 -2.46 9.74
C ALA A 300 13.12 -3.03 8.90
N GLU A 301 13.81 -4.07 9.39
CA GLU A 301 14.94 -4.67 8.67
C GLU A 301 14.57 -5.97 7.93
N LEU A 302 15.13 -6.16 6.74
CA LEU A 302 15.09 -7.42 6.02
C LEU A 302 15.97 -8.49 6.70
N PRO A 303 15.60 -9.79 6.71
CA PRO A 303 14.31 -10.36 6.32
C PRO A 303 13.25 -10.13 7.41
N PRO A 304 11.97 -9.90 7.05
CA PRO A 304 10.87 -10.22 7.95
C PRO A 304 10.72 -11.73 8.13
N GLU A 305 10.19 -12.13 9.28
CA GLU A 305 9.77 -13.49 9.62
C GLU A 305 8.23 -13.56 9.72
N PRO A 306 7.59 -14.74 9.69
CA PRO A 306 6.13 -14.85 9.77
C PRO A 306 5.48 -14.15 10.98
N GLN A 307 6.20 -14.07 12.10
CA GLN A 307 5.78 -13.37 13.31
C GLN A 307 5.85 -11.83 13.21
N ASP A 308 6.58 -11.31 12.22
CA ASP A 308 6.71 -9.88 11.95
C ASP A 308 5.58 -9.37 11.04
N LEU A 309 4.65 -10.23 10.61
CA LEU A 309 3.49 -9.85 9.80
C LEU A 309 2.23 -9.86 10.64
N ARG A 310 1.49 -8.76 10.56
CA ARG A 310 0.24 -8.54 11.28
C ARG A 310 -0.92 -8.31 10.32
N LEU A 311 -2.01 -9.03 10.53
CA LEU A 311 -3.27 -8.77 9.82
C LEU A 311 -4.02 -7.62 10.50
N CYS A 312 -4.36 -6.59 9.73
CA CYS A 312 -4.97 -5.35 10.20
C CYS A 312 -6.47 -5.32 9.90
N ARG A 313 -7.23 -4.63 10.77
CA ARG A 313 -8.69 -4.61 10.72
C ARG A 313 -9.24 -3.27 10.24
N GLY A 314 -10.33 -3.35 9.48
CA GLY A 314 -10.92 -2.21 8.78
C GLY A 314 -9.94 -1.45 7.89
N ASP A 315 -10.29 -0.20 7.61
CA ASP A 315 -9.57 0.67 6.69
C ASP A 315 -8.32 1.29 7.33
N SER A 316 -8.32 1.45 8.66
CA SER A 316 -7.21 1.99 9.45
C SER A 316 -7.16 1.34 10.83
N ASP A 317 -6.04 0.68 11.16
CA ASP A 317 -5.74 0.08 12.46
C ASP A 317 -4.54 0.81 13.10
N GLU A 318 -4.72 1.37 14.29
CA GLU A 318 -3.67 2.09 15.03
C GLU A 318 -2.46 1.19 15.38
N ARG A 319 -2.61 -0.13 15.34
CA ARG A 319 -1.52 -1.09 15.58
C ARG A 319 -0.73 -1.43 14.32
N CYS A 320 -1.11 -0.86 13.17
CA CYS A 320 -0.52 -1.05 11.86
C CYS A 320 0.00 0.30 11.30
N SER A 321 -0.03 0.50 9.97
CA SER A 321 0.41 1.76 9.38
C SER A 321 -0.41 2.97 9.84
N GLY A 322 -1.69 2.76 10.20
CA GLY A 322 -2.57 3.81 10.74
C GLY A 322 -2.03 4.51 11.99
N GLY A 323 -1.27 3.81 12.83
CA GLY A 323 -0.66 4.39 14.03
C GLY A 323 0.43 5.43 13.75
N ALA A 324 1.07 5.37 12.58
CA ALA A 324 2.13 6.29 12.19
C ALA A 324 1.59 7.61 11.57
N GLU A 325 0.29 7.66 11.22
CA GLU A 325 -0.31 8.79 10.48
C GLU A 325 -0.10 10.16 11.14
N GLY A 326 -0.33 10.25 12.45
CA GLY A 326 -0.24 11.52 13.18
C GLY A 326 1.17 12.10 13.22
N GLU A 327 2.19 11.25 13.28
CA GLU A 327 3.60 11.69 13.28
C GLU A 327 4.02 12.15 11.88
N TYR A 328 3.65 11.41 10.83
CA TYR A 328 3.96 11.77 9.44
C TYR A 328 3.23 13.03 8.98
N ALA A 329 1.93 13.17 9.26
CA ALA A 329 1.16 14.36 8.90
C ALA A 329 1.76 15.62 9.53
N ALA A 330 2.18 15.55 10.81
CA ALA A 330 2.84 16.67 11.48
C ALA A 330 4.18 17.04 10.83
N VAL A 331 4.98 16.04 10.41
CA VAL A 331 6.25 16.26 9.70
C VAL A 331 6.02 16.92 8.34
N MET A 332 5.08 16.42 7.54
CA MET A 332 4.81 16.93 6.19
C MET A 332 4.13 18.30 6.22
N LEU A 333 3.19 18.53 7.14
CA LEU A 333 2.61 19.86 7.36
C LEU A 333 3.69 20.85 7.82
N GLY A 334 4.63 20.42 8.66
CA GLY A 334 5.80 21.22 9.04
C GLY A 334 6.72 21.58 7.87
N ALA A 335 6.82 20.72 6.85
CA ALA A 335 7.56 21.01 5.62
C ALA A 335 6.80 21.97 4.69
N LEU A 336 5.49 21.76 4.51
CA LEU A 336 4.60 22.58 3.69
C LEU A 336 4.43 24.02 4.23
N LEU A 337 4.28 24.17 5.55
CA LEU A 337 4.10 25.48 6.20
C LEU A 337 5.36 26.35 6.18
N ARG A 338 6.53 25.78 5.83
CA ARG A 338 7.79 26.53 5.67
C ARG A 338 8.02 26.98 4.22
N GLY A 339 6.94 27.09 3.43
CA GLY A 339 6.98 27.28 1.98
C GLY A 339 8.05 28.25 1.50
N GLU A 340 8.78 27.86 0.45
CA GLU A 340 9.30 28.79 -0.55
C GLU A 340 9.73 28.04 -1.80
N GLU A 341 9.38 28.67 -2.93
CA GLU A 341 9.75 28.38 -4.30
C GLU A 341 11.27 28.41 -4.45
N ASP A 342 11.91 27.30 -4.82
CA ASP A 342 13.20 27.34 -5.50
C ASP A 342 13.46 25.98 -6.15
N GLU A 343 13.93 26.02 -7.40
CA GLU A 343 14.24 24.86 -8.23
C GLU A 343 15.14 23.85 -7.51
N ALA A 344 14.88 22.59 -7.82
CA ALA A 344 15.53 21.40 -7.29
C ALA A 344 17.06 21.50 -7.25
N ASP A 345 17.61 21.75 -6.07
CA ASP A 345 18.99 21.45 -5.73
C ASP A 345 19.06 20.61 -4.44
N VAL A 346 19.49 19.35 -4.61
CA VAL A 346 19.66 18.34 -3.55
C VAL A 346 20.68 18.82 -2.51
N GLU A 347 21.62 19.69 -2.90
CA GLU A 347 22.66 20.21 -2.02
C GLU A 347 22.15 21.35 -1.11
N GLY A 348 21.14 22.11 -1.56
CA GLY A 348 20.45 23.14 -0.77
C GLY A 348 19.63 22.55 0.40
N TRP A 349 19.01 21.40 0.18
CA TRP A 349 18.23 20.67 1.20
C TRP A 349 19.11 20.19 2.37
N THR A 350 20.26 19.59 2.10
CA THR A 350 21.16 19.08 3.16
C THR A 350 21.66 20.18 4.10
N ARG A 351 21.79 21.42 3.60
CA ARG A 351 22.25 22.56 4.40
C ARG A 351 21.15 23.18 5.28
N ARG A 352 19.88 23.11 4.85
CA ARG A 352 18.71 23.67 5.58
C ARG A 352 18.13 22.72 6.65
N LEU A 353 18.56 21.46 6.70
CA LEU A 353 18.13 20.45 7.69
C LEU A 353 18.89 20.50 9.04
N ARG A 354 19.64 21.56 9.35
CA ARG A 354 20.39 21.70 10.63
C ARG A 354 19.52 21.75 11.90
N GLY A 355 18.20 21.77 11.77
CA GLY A 355 17.24 21.79 12.89
C GLY A 355 16.23 20.63 12.89
N PHE A 356 16.42 19.58 12.07
CA PHE A 356 15.53 18.42 12.07
C PHE A 356 15.82 17.48 13.25
N PRO A 357 14.80 16.86 13.87
CA PRO A 357 15.01 15.81 14.85
C PRO A 357 15.85 14.68 14.21
N PRO A 358 16.93 14.19 14.84
CA PRO A 358 17.92 13.30 14.24
C PRO A 358 17.42 11.87 13.95
N ARG A 359 16.10 11.62 13.94
CA ARG A 359 15.52 10.27 13.95
C ARG A 359 14.93 9.77 12.63
N LEU A 360 14.64 10.63 11.64
CA LEU A 360 14.14 10.16 10.33
C LEU A 360 15.02 10.72 9.20
N LYS A 361 15.89 9.87 8.65
CA LYS A 361 16.64 10.20 7.43
C LYS A 361 15.74 9.82 6.24
N LEU A 362 15.45 10.75 5.33
CA LEU A 362 14.64 10.51 4.11
C LEU A 362 15.08 9.25 3.31
N TRP A 363 16.35 8.90 3.34
CA TRP A 363 16.87 7.66 2.77
C TRP A 363 16.31 6.39 3.43
N GLN A 364 16.08 6.41 4.75
CA GLN A 364 15.45 5.29 5.46
C GLN A 364 14.00 5.09 5.01
N LEU A 365 13.25 6.18 4.82
CA LEU A 365 11.90 6.13 4.27
C LEU A 365 11.88 5.55 2.85
N PHE A 366 12.84 5.95 2.02
CA PHE A 366 13.01 5.40 0.68
C PHE A 366 13.35 3.90 0.68
N PHE A 367 14.19 3.45 1.61
CA PHE A 367 14.52 2.02 1.74
C PHE A 367 13.35 1.21 2.29
N ALA A 368 12.64 1.72 3.30
CA ALA A 368 11.45 1.09 3.84
C ALA A 368 10.38 0.87 2.76
N HIS A 369 10.19 1.84 1.87
CA HIS A 369 9.28 1.68 0.73
C HIS A 369 9.70 0.61 -0.28
N ARG A 370 10.95 0.13 -0.24
CA ARG A 370 11.45 -0.90 -1.14
C ARG A 370 11.61 -2.25 -0.45
N ASP A 371 11.64 -2.29 0.87
CA ASP A 371 12.04 -3.46 1.63
C ASP A 371 10.81 -4.34 1.97
N TYR A 372 10.25 -4.98 0.95
CA TYR A 372 9.12 -5.92 1.05
C TYR A 372 9.60 -7.36 0.82
N PHE A 373 9.98 -8.07 1.90
CA PHE A 373 10.66 -9.40 1.91
C PHE A 373 12.06 -9.42 1.29
N TRP A 374 12.25 -8.61 0.27
CA TRP A 374 13.45 -8.31 -0.50
C TRP A 374 13.46 -6.82 -0.79
N ARG A 375 14.63 -6.28 -1.09
CA ARG A 375 14.72 -4.92 -1.62
C ARG A 375 14.25 -4.89 -3.07
N LEU A 376 13.01 -4.44 -3.27
CA LEU A 376 12.37 -4.31 -4.57
C LEU A 376 12.93 -3.13 -5.37
N GLY A 377 12.63 -3.06 -6.66
CA GLY A 377 12.76 -1.84 -7.44
C GLY A 377 14.00 -1.75 -8.33
N LEU A 378 14.74 -2.85 -8.47
CA LEU A 378 15.89 -2.93 -9.38
C LEU A 378 15.84 -4.23 -10.16
N CYS A 379 16.12 -4.18 -11.47
CA CYS A 379 16.23 -5.39 -12.29
C CYS A 379 17.55 -6.14 -12.05
N VAL A 380 17.80 -6.52 -10.79
CA VAL A 380 18.90 -7.39 -10.37
C VAL A 380 18.41 -8.28 -9.24
N PRO A 381 18.87 -9.54 -9.14
CA PRO A 381 18.41 -10.44 -8.09
C PRO A 381 18.68 -9.86 -6.68
N GLY A 382 17.63 -9.46 -5.95
CA GLY A 382 17.76 -9.00 -4.56
C GLY A 382 17.99 -7.49 -4.40
N GLY A 383 17.92 -6.71 -5.47
CA GLY A 383 17.96 -5.25 -5.39
C GLY A 383 19.34 -4.65 -5.11
N ASP A 384 20.01 -5.06 -4.03
CA ASP A 384 21.29 -4.53 -3.57
C ASP A 384 22.40 -5.59 -3.63
N PRO A 385 23.65 -5.23 -4.02
CA PRO A 385 24.83 -6.10 -3.87
C PRO A 385 24.94 -6.87 -2.55
N ALA A 386 24.49 -6.28 -1.44
CA ALA A 386 24.51 -6.93 -0.13
C ALA A 386 23.59 -8.17 -0.04
N ASP A 387 22.51 -8.21 -0.84
CA ASP A 387 21.50 -9.28 -0.83
C ASP A 387 21.71 -10.33 -1.93
N TRP A 388 22.69 -10.14 -2.83
CA TRP A 388 22.95 -11.02 -4.00
C TRP A 388 23.36 -12.46 -3.64
N GLY A 389 23.74 -12.71 -2.38
CA GLY A 389 24.13 -14.04 -1.87
C GLY A 389 23.08 -14.72 -0.98
N ARG A 390 21.92 -14.10 -0.76
CA ARG A 390 20.92 -14.61 0.18
C ARG A 390 20.12 -15.76 -0.43
N GLY A 391 20.13 -16.91 0.24
CA GLY A 391 19.35 -18.09 -0.14
C GLY A 391 17.83 -17.87 -0.04
N ARG A 392 17.05 -18.78 -0.63
CA ARG A 392 15.58 -18.80 -0.49
C ARG A 392 15.19 -18.89 1.00
N TYR A 393 14.06 -18.32 1.39
CA TYR A 393 13.50 -18.55 2.72
C TYR A 393 13.39 -20.07 2.94
N ASN A 394 14.02 -20.58 4.00
CA ASN A 394 14.02 -22.01 4.30
C ASN A 394 12.73 -22.36 5.07
N LEU A 395 11.61 -22.35 4.36
CA LEU A 395 10.30 -22.70 4.89
C LEU A 395 10.12 -24.23 4.86
N THR A 396 10.99 -24.98 5.56
CA THR A 396 10.74 -26.41 5.75
C THR A 396 9.54 -26.57 6.68
N LEU A 397 8.54 -27.35 6.25
CA LEU A 397 7.39 -27.82 7.02
C LEU A 397 7.83 -28.51 8.33
N GLN A 398 8.16 -27.74 9.37
CA GLN A 398 8.26 -28.25 10.74
C GLN A 398 6.84 -28.29 11.32
N GLY A 399 6.12 -29.36 11.04
CA GLY A 399 4.76 -29.54 11.55
C GLY A 399 4.04 -30.83 11.17
N ALA A 400 4.73 -31.86 10.67
CA ALA A 400 4.14 -33.18 10.47
C ALA A 400 5.15 -34.27 10.81
N GLY A 401 5.06 -34.80 12.04
CA GLY A 401 5.79 -36.01 12.44
C GLY A 401 6.22 -36.00 13.90
N GLU A 402 5.30 -36.39 14.80
CA GLU A 402 5.49 -37.34 15.91
C GLU A 402 4.35 -37.20 16.94
N LEU A 403 3.30 -37.99 16.72
CA LEU A 403 2.65 -38.82 17.75
C LEU A 403 2.11 -40.08 17.06
#